data_AF-A0A932XAJ8-F1
#
_entry.id   AF-A0A932XAJ8-F1
#
_cell.length_a   1.000
_cell.length_b   1.000
_cell.length_c   1.000
_cell.angle_alpha   90.00
_cell.angle_beta   90.00
_cell.angle_gamma   90.00
#
_symmetry.space_group_name_H-M   'P 1'
#
loop_
_entity.id
_entity.type
_entity.pdbx_description
1 polymer ?
#
loop_
_entity_poly.entity_id
_entity_poly.type
_entity_poly.pdbx_seq_one_letter_code
_entity_poly.pdbx_strand_id
1 'polypeptide(L)'
;MGTNARKQFDIGAFVGGLVFGLSGFFAARIWAGHVDVIAAASWMPWVVYTNVKCQMSRRRQSGYGASATNVKWKTYCVLAAAVFALQLLAGYQTMAFMTAIAVLIVTLLLCYFVKSFKPLVRMALAVALGLGLAAIQIIPLQEFFRQSIRTFNFPYSWNSYGSLTIASLKQFLNPFFFGDQISYHGPPPNFAEHAFFVGRVGVVLIIFFLLRRLPRLPRSPMVLAFGCVAFFGLWISLGPNAPIDLQYLLWKIVPMYRYLRLPPRHLILVVFGLSGLIGLGLQRFNKPFSFLIALFISAEMILYARHFI
;
A
#
# COMPACT_ATOMS: atom_id res chain seq x y z
N MET A 1 -24.72 20.58 -27.96
CA MET A 1 -23.38 21.12 -27.65
C MET A 1 -22.81 20.39 -26.46
N GLY A 2 -22.01 19.35 -26.71
CA GLY A 2 -21.39 18.55 -25.66
C GLY A 2 -20.26 19.34 -25.02
N THR A 3 -20.39 19.65 -23.73
CA THR A 3 -19.28 20.20 -22.95
C THR A 3 -18.17 19.16 -22.89
N ASN A 4 -17.12 19.35 -23.69
CA ASN A 4 -15.83 18.70 -23.54
C ASN A 4 -15.34 19.00 -22.12
N ALA A 5 -15.65 18.11 -21.18
CA ALA A 5 -15.05 18.11 -19.86
C ALA A 5 -13.55 17.79 -20.06
N ARG A 6 -12.74 18.83 -20.27
CA ARG A 6 -11.28 18.72 -20.18
C ARG A 6 -11.01 18.02 -18.84
N LYS A 7 -10.36 16.85 -18.88
CA LYS A 7 -9.87 16.17 -17.68
C LYS A 7 -9.01 17.18 -16.91
N GLN A 8 -9.58 17.77 -15.87
CA GLN A 8 -8.89 18.73 -15.04
C GLN A 8 -7.77 17.97 -14.31
N PHE A 9 -6.57 18.56 -14.30
CA PHE A 9 -5.44 18.01 -13.56
C PHE A 9 -5.81 17.90 -12.06
N ASP A 10 -5.78 16.68 -11.54
CA ASP A 10 -6.05 16.41 -10.11
C ASP A 10 -4.73 16.43 -9.34
N ILE A 11 -4.45 17.57 -8.72
CA ILE A 11 -3.21 17.80 -7.97
C ILE A 11 -3.05 16.83 -6.81
N GLY A 12 -4.16 16.39 -6.19
CA GLY A 12 -4.13 15.43 -5.10
C GLY A 12 -3.68 14.05 -5.59
N ALA A 13 -4.20 13.60 -6.73
CA ALA A 13 -3.78 12.35 -7.34
C ALA A 13 -2.31 12.38 -7.78
N PHE A 14 -1.85 13.50 -8.36
CA PHE A 14 -0.45 13.69 -8.73
C PHE A 14 0.50 13.62 -7.53
N VAL A 15 0.23 14.40 -6.47
CA VAL A 15 1.07 14.39 -5.27
C VAL A 15 1.03 13.04 -4.56
N GLY A 16 -0.14 12.38 -4.48
CA GLY A 16 -0.23 11.03 -3.92
C GLY A 16 0.64 10.02 -4.67
N GLY A 17 0.67 10.09 -6.00
CA GLY A 17 1.58 9.28 -6.82
C GLY A 17 3.06 9.60 -6.59
N LEU A 18 3.40 10.89 -6.50
CA LEU A 18 4.76 11.36 -6.24
C LEU A 18 5.27 10.89 -4.88
N VAL A 19 4.46 11.06 -3.82
CA VAL A 19 4.82 10.63 -2.46
C VAL A 19 5.02 9.11 -2.41
N PHE A 20 4.17 8.32 -3.08
CA PHE A 20 4.34 6.88 -3.14
C PHE A 20 5.66 6.50 -3.82
N GLY A 21 5.92 7.05 -5.02
CA GLY A 21 7.10 6.72 -5.82
C GLY A 21 8.43 7.23 -5.25
N LEU A 22 8.44 8.34 -4.53
CA LEU A 22 9.63 8.92 -3.89
C LEU A 22 9.75 8.61 -2.40
N SER A 23 8.86 7.77 -1.87
CA SER A 23 8.85 7.39 -0.46
C SER A 23 10.16 6.75 0.00
N GLY A 24 10.38 6.72 1.32
CA GLY A 24 11.51 6.01 1.91
C GLY A 24 11.58 4.54 1.51
N PHE A 25 10.44 3.89 1.31
CA PHE A 25 10.39 2.49 0.88
C PHE A 25 11.02 2.31 -0.50
N PHE A 26 10.71 3.17 -1.47
CA PHE A 26 11.28 3.09 -2.81
C PHE A 26 12.71 3.62 -2.86
N ALA A 27 12.96 4.80 -2.29
CA ALA A 27 14.28 5.45 -2.34
C ALA A 27 15.38 4.57 -1.73
N ALA A 28 15.14 3.98 -0.56
CA ALA A 28 16.13 3.12 0.08
C ALA A 28 16.35 1.79 -0.66
N ARG A 29 15.33 1.28 -1.36
CA ARG A 29 15.42 0.06 -2.18
C ARG A 29 16.13 0.29 -3.51
N ILE A 30 16.03 1.51 -4.06
CA ILE A 30 16.80 1.91 -5.25
C ILE A 30 18.29 1.86 -4.90
N TRP A 31 18.66 2.49 -3.79
CA TRP A 31 20.05 2.46 -3.30
C TRP A 31 20.53 1.04 -3.00
N ALA A 32 19.70 0.21 -2.36
CA ALA A 32 20.04 -1.19 -2.05
C ALA A 32 20.01 -2.15 -3.26
N GLY A 33 19.69 -1.67 -4.47
CA GLY A 33 19.69 -2.48 -5.70
C GLY A 33 18.53 -3.50 -5.81
N HIS A 34 17.45 -3.34 -5.03
CA HIS A 34 16.30 -4.23 -5.03
C HIS A 34 15.29 -3.91 -6.12
N VAL A 35 15.71 -4.03 -7.38
CA VAL A 35 14.90 -3.70 -8.57
C VAL A 35 13.65 -4.57 -8.67
N ASP A 36 13.73 -5.84 -8.24
CA ASP A 36 12.62 -6.78 -8.16
C ASP A 36 11.51 -6.31 -7.20
N VAL A 37 11.89 -5.82 -6.02
CA VAL A 37 10.96 -5.24 -5.03
C VAL A 37 10.27 -4.01 -5.60
N ILE A 38 11.02 -3.12 -6.23
CA ILE A 38 10.51 -1.88 -6.83
C ILE A 38 9.54 -2.20 -7.96
N ALA A 39 9.91 -3.10 -8.87
CA ALA A 39 9.08 -3.51 -9.99
C ALA A 39 7.75 -4.10 -9.51
N ALA A 40 7.80 -5.03 -8.55
CA ALA A 40 6.59 -5.64 -8.00
C ALA A 40 5.73 -4.65 -7.18
N ALA A 41 6.34 -3.79 -6.36
CA ALA A 41 5.60 -2.82 -5.55
C ALA A 41 4.91 -1.73 -6.39
N SER A 42 5.50 -1.35 -7.53
CA SER A 42 4.97 -0.31 -8.44
C SER A 42 3.60 -0.69 -9.04
N TRP A 43 3.27 -1.98 -9.11
CA TRP A 43 1.96 -2.46 -9.57
C TRP A 43 0.85 -2.32 -8.52
N MET A 44 1.18 -2.15 -7.24
CA MET A 44 0.19 -2.10 -6.15
C MET A 44 -0.95 -1.09 -6.39
N PRO A 45 -0.70 0.18 -6.77
CA PRO A 45 -1.77 1.14 -7.01
C PRO A 45 -2.72 0.71 -8.13
N TRP A 46 -2.18 0.12 -9.20
CA TRP A 46 -2.95 -0.37 -10.32
C TRP A 46 -3.83 -1.55 -9.94
N VAL A 47 -3.28 -2.54 -9.24
CA VAL A 47 -4.03 -3.71 -8.76
C VAL A 47 -5.18 -3.29 -7.86
N VAL A 48 -4.92 -2.41 -6.89
CA VAL A 48 -5.96 -1.90 -5.98
C VAL A 48 -7.02 -1.12 -6.76
N TYR A 49 -6.61 -0.21 -7.65
CA TYR A 49 -7.53 0.58 -8.46
C TYR A 49 -8.46 -0.29 -9.33
N THR A 50 -7.91 -1.23 -10.09
CA THR A 50 -8.70 -2.11 -10.96
C THR A 50 -9.63 -3.02 -10.16
N ASN A 51 -9.19 -3.51 -9.00
CA ASN A 51 -10.04 -4.31 -8.10
C ASN A 51 -11.22 -3.49 -7.57
N VAL A 52 -10.97 -2.28 -7.08
CA VAL A 52 -12.04 -1.38 -6.61
C VAL A 52 -13.06 -1.12 -7.72
N LYS A 53 -12.60 -0.87 -8.96
CA LYS A 53 -13.49 -0.68 -10.12
C LYS A 53 -14.27 -1.94 -10.52
N CYS A 54 -13.65 -3.12 -10.45
CA CYS A 54 -14.31 -4.42 -10.66
C CYS A 54 -15.41 -4.66 -9.60
N GLN A 55 -15.17 -4.25 -8.36
CA GLN A 55 -16.07 -4.46 -7.22
C GLN A 55 -17.26 -3.51 -7.20
N MET A 56 -17.09 -2.28 -7.69
CA MET A 56 -18.18 -1.32 -7.82
C MET A 56 -19.20 -1.80 -8.88
N SER A 57 -20.49 -1.83 -8.53
CA SER A 57 -21.58 -2.24 -9.45
C SER A 57 -22.66 -1.18 -9.55
N ARG A 58 -23.29 -1.08 -10.73
CA ARG A 58 -24.30 -0.09 -11.18
C ARG A 58 -25.44 0.26 -10.20
N ARG A 59 -25.72 -0.52 -9.15
CA ARG A 59 -27.05 -0.53 -8.51
C ARG A 59 -27.20 0.23 -7.17
N ARG A 60 -26.22 1.00 -6.71
CA ARG A 60 -26.42 1.86 -5.52
C ARG A 60 -25.51 3.10 -5.51
N GLN A 61 -25.63 3.88 -6.57
CA GLN A 61 -24.89 5.13 -6.79
C GLN A 61 -25.63 6.36 -6.24
N SER A 62 -26.44 6.19 -5.19
CA SER A 62 -27.28 7.28 -4.61
C SER A 62 -26.63 7.98 -3.40
N GLY A 63 -25.46 7.53 -2.92
CA GLY A 63 -24.84 8.09 -1.70
C GLY A 63 -23.37 8.52 -1.83
N TYR A 64 -22.73 8.23 -2.95
CA TYR A 64 -21.31 8.52 -3.18
C TYR A 64 -21.21 9.38 -4.42
N GLY A 65 -20.67 10.59 -4.30
CA GLY A 65 -20.54 11.61 -5.35
C GLY A 65 -19.65 11.24 -6.55
N ALA A 66 -19.70 9.98 -7.00
CA ALA A 66 -19.15 9.52 -8.25
C ALA A 66 -20.25 9.59 -9.31
N SER A 67 -20.06 10.47 -10.29
CA SER A 67 -20.86 10.54 -11.52
C SER A 67 -21.14 9.15 -12.08
N ALA A 68 -22.38 8.92 -12.52
CA ALA A 68 -22.93 7.67 -13.06
C ALA A 68 -22.22 7.22 -14.34
N THR A 69 -20.96 6.79 -14.20
CA THR A 69 -20.21 6.17 -15.26
C THR A 69 -20.61 4.70 -15.34
N ASN A 70 -20.92 4.22 -16.56
CA ASN A 70 -21.18 2.83 -16.85
C ASN A 70 -19.91 2.00 -16.64
N VAL A 71 -19.61 1.67 -15.38
CA VAL A 71 -18.47 0.82 -15.04
C VAL A 71 -18.76 -0.60 -15.54
N LYS A 72 -18.09 -0.99 -16.63
CA LYS A 72 -18.08 -2.36 -17.15
C LYS A 72 -17.29 -3.24 -16.20
N TRP A 73 -17.92 -3.66 -15.09
CA TRP A 73 -17.26 -4.42 -14.02
C TRP A 73 -16.48 -5.65 -14.54
N LYS A 74 -17.04 -6.38 -15.53
CA LYS A 74 -16.37 -7.51 -16.19
C LYS A 74 -15.02 -7.12 -16.80
N THR A 75 -14.96 -6.00 -17.53
CA THR A 75 -13.72 -5.46 -18.11
C THR A 75 -12.71 -5.15 -17.02
N TYR A 76 -13.13 -4.51 -15.93
CA TYR A 76 -12.23 -4.22 -14.82
C TYR A 76 -11.78 -5.45 -14.05
N CYS A 77 -12.57 -6.54 -14.02
CA CYS A 77 -12.12 -7.78 -13.40
C CYS A 77 -11.07 -8.49 -14.26
N VAL A 78 -11.20 -8.45 -15.60
CA VAL A 78 -10.15 -8.92 -16.51
C VAL A 78 -8.89 -8.07 -16.37
N LEU A 79 -9.02 -6.74 -16.31
CA LEU A 79 -7.88 -5.85 -16.07
C LEU A 79 -7.24 -6.10 -14.69
N ALA A 80 -8.05 -6.31 -13.64
CA ALA A 80 -7.53 -6.62 -12.31
C ALA A 80 -6.75 -7.94 -12.29
N ALA A 81 -7.25 -8.96 -12.98
CA ALA A 81 -6.54 -10.22 -13.17
C ALA A 81 -5.22 -10.03 -13.93
N ALA A 82 -5.24 -9.30 -15.05
CA ALA A 82 -4.06 -9.05 -15.86
C ALA A 82 -2.98 -8.26 -15.11
N VAL A 83 -3.35 -7.17 -14.43
CA VAL A 83 -2.40 -6.34 -13.66
C VAL A 83 -1.86 -7.11 -12.45
N PHE A 84 -2.69 -7.91 -11.78
CA PHE A 84 -2.21 -8.77 -10.69
C PHE A 84 -1.27 -9.87 -11.20
N ALA A 85 -1.55 -10.44 -12.38
CA ALA A 85 -0.63 -11.37 -13.03
C ALA A 85 0.70 -10.71 -13.36
N LEU A 86 0.71 -9.50 -13.94
CA LEU A 86 1.94 -8.74 -14.18
C LEU A 86 2.73 -8.46 -12.89
N GLN A 87 2.04 -8.17 -11.79
CA GLN A 87 2.69 -8.01 -10.49
C GLN A 87 3.36 -9.32 -10.02
N LEU A 88 2.68 -10.46 -10.19
CA LEU A 88 3.25 -11.77 -9.85
C LEU A 88 4.45 -12.12 -10.75
N LEU A 89 4.34 -11.82 -12.04
CA LEU A 89 5.39 -12.04 -13.02
C LEU A 89 6.62 -11.15 -12.79
N ALA A 90 6.48 -10.02 -12.10
CA ALA A 90 7.60 -9.18 -11.68
C ALA A 90 8.58 -9.88 -10.72
N GLY A 91 8.24 -11.07 -10.21
CA GLY A 91 9.19 -11.97 -9.55
C GLY A 91 9.30 -11.84 -8.03
N TYR A 92 8.64 -10.86 -7.41
CA TYR A 92 8.69 -10.67 -5.95
C TYR A 92 7.35 -10.95 -5.25
N GLN A 93 7.13 -12.21 -4.91
CA GLN A 93 5.87 -12.72 -4.34
C GLN A 93 5.44 -12.02 -3.03
N THR A 94 6.39 -11.59 -2.20
CA THR A 94 6.06 -10.87 -0.96
C THR A 94 5.33 -9.55 -1.23
N MET A 95 5.69 -8.80 -2.28
CA MET A 95 5.00 -7.56 -2.62
C MET A 95 3.60 -7.82 -3.19
N ALA A 96 3.44 -8.89 -3.99
CA ALA A 96 2.10 -9.33 -4.44
C ALA A 96 1.21 -9.73 -3.25
N PHE A 97 1.78 -10.38 -2.24
CA PHE A 97 1.08 -10.71 -0.99
C PHE A 97 0.66 -9.45 -0.21
N MET A 98 1.54 -8.44 -0.10
CA MET A 98 1.18 -7.15 0.50
C MET A 98 0.03 -6.49 -0.27
N THR A 99 0.09 -6.48 -1.61
CA THR A 99 -1.03 -5.96 -2.42
C THR A 99 -2.33 -6.73 -2.18
N ALA A 100 -2.27 -8.06 -2.07
CA ALA A 100 -3.45 -8.88 -1.80
C ALA A 100 -4.07 -8.53 -0.44
N ILE A 101 -3.26 -8.25 0.60
CA ILE A 101 -3.74 -7.74 1.88
C ILE A 101 -4.45 -6.39 1.70
N ALA A 102 -3.86 -5.44 0.97
CA ALA A 102 -4.47 -4.14 0.72
C ALA A 102 -5.82 -4.28 0.00
N VAL A 103 -5.88 -5.10 -1.04
CA VAL A 103 -7.11 -5.42 -1.77
C VAL A 103 -8.15 -6.06 -0.85
N LEU A 104 -7.75 -7.02 0.00
CA LEU A 104 -8.65 -7.67 0.94
C LEU A 104 -9.27 -6.67 1.92
N ILE A 105 -8.46 -5.81 2.55
CA ILE A 105 -8.93 -4.77 3.49
C ILE A 105 -9.96 -3.85 2.80
N VAL A 106 -9.63 -3.36 1.60
CA VAL A 106 -10.51 -2.49 0.82
C VAL A 106 -11.82 -3.22 0.46
N THR A 107 -11.73 -4.49 0.07
CA THR A 107 -12.88 -5.32 -0.31
C THR A 107 -13.81 -5.57 0.86
N LEU A 108 -13.26 -5.90 2.04
CA LEU A 108 -14.06 -6.12 3.26
C LEU A 108 -14.82 -4.85 3.66
N LEU A 109 -14.15 -3.69 3.58
CA LEU A 109 -14.82 -2.41 3.82
C LEU A 109 -15.92 -2.14 2.79
N LEU A 110 -15.67 -2.40 1.51
CA LEU A 110 -16.71 -2.26 0.47
C LEU A 110 -17.89 -3.21 0.71
N CYS A 111 -17.64 -4.45 1.14
CA CYS A 111 -18.70 -5.39 1.53
C CYS A 111 -19.56 -4.82 2.67
N TYR A 112 -18.93 -4.24 3.69
CA TYR A 112 -19.61 -3.59 4.81
C TYR A 112 -20.48 -2.41 4.36
N PHE A 113 -19.93 -1.49 3.55
CA PHE A 113 -20.66 -0.30 3.09
C PHE A 113 -21.76 -0.60 2.08
N VAL A 114 -21.54 -1.56 1.18
CA VAL A 114 -22.53 -1.96 0.18
C VAL A 114 -23.53 -2.97 0.74
N LYS A 115 -23.27 -3.53 1.94
CA LYS A 115 -24.05 -4.59 2.59
C LYS A 115 -24.23 -5.80 1.66
N SER A 116 -23.15 -6.25 1.03
CA SER A 116 -23.19 -7.34 0.06
C SER A 116 -21.85 -8.08 -0.01
N PHE A 117 -21.87 -9.39 -0.20
CA PHE A 117 -20.68 -10.22 -0.43
C PHE A 117 -20.18 -10.21 -1.89
N LYS A 118 -20.91 -9.56 -2.82
CA LYS A 118 -20.53 -9.49 -4.25
C LYS A 118 -19.11 -8.93 -4.50
N PRO A 119 -18.62 -7.90 -3.78
CA PRO A 119 -17.24 -7.44 -3.92
C PRO A 119 -16.22 -8.55 -3.63
N LEU A 120 -16.46 -9.35 -2.60
CA LEU A 120 -15.59 -10.47 -2.21
C LEU A 120 -15.55 -11.55 -3.30
N VAL A 121 -16.71 -11.92 -3.87
CA VAL A 121 -16.77 -12.89 -4.98
C VAL A 121 -16.00 -12.39 -6.20
N ARG A 122 -16.12 -11.10 -6.52
CA ARG A 122 -15.40 -10.51 -7.66
C ARG A 122 -13.90 -10.39 -7.43
N MET A 123 -13.49 -10.08 -6.20
CA MET A 123 -12.08 -10.13 -5.78
C MET A 123 -11.53 -11.54 -5.96
N ALA A 124 -12.23 -12.56 -5.43
CA ALA A 124 -11.81 -13.96 -5.55
C ALA A 124 -11.68 -14.39 -7.02
N LEU A 125 -12.64 -14.00 -7.88
CA LEU A 125 -12.58 -14.26 -9.31
C LEU A 125 -11.37 -13.59 -9.97
N ALA A 126 -11.12 -12.30 -9.69
CA ALA A 126 -9.99 -11.58 -10.27
C ALA A 126 -8.64 -12.16 -9.82
N VAL A 127 -8.51 -12.54 -8.54
CA VAL A 127 -7.31 -13.18 -7.99
C VAL A 127 -7.10 -14.56 -8.63
N ALA A 128 -8.14 -15.39 -8.73
CA ALA A 128 -8.06 -16.71 -9.35
C ALA A 128 -7.63 -16.63 -10.83
N LEU A 129 -8.21 -15.70 -11.59
CA LEU A 129 -7.81 -15.45 -12.98
C LEU A 129 -6.37 -14.94 -13.08
N GLY A 130 -5.96 -14.02 -12.20
CA GLY A 130 -4.59 -13.51 -12.17
C GLY A 130 -3.55 -14.58 -11.84
N LEU A 131 -3.86 -15.47 -10.88
CA LEU A 131 -3.04 -16.65 -10.58
C LEU A 131 -2.97 -17.62 -11.77
N GLY A 132 -4.10 -17.84 -12.45
CA GLY A 132 -4.15 -18.66 -13.67
C GLY A 132 -3.28 -18.09 -14.80
N LEU A 133 -3.31 -16.77 -15.02
CA LEU A 133 -2.45 -16.10 -16.00
C LEU A 133 -0.95 -16.16 -15.62
N ALA A 134 -0.64 -16.07 -14.32
CA ALA A 134 0.73 -16.19 -13.82
C ALA A 134 1.19 -17.65 -13.60
N ALA A 135 0.34 -18.64 -13.89
CA ALA A 135 0.62 -20.05 -13.63
C ALA A 135 1.88 -20.55 -14.34
N ILE A 136 2.14 -20.01 -15.55
CA ILE A 136 3.34 -20.32 -16.34
C ILE A 136 4.65 -20.08 -15.57
N GLN A 137 4.66 -19.13 -14.63
CA GLN A 137 5.79 -18.86 -13.74
C GLN A 137 5.63 -19.49 -12.37
N ILE A 138 4.43 -19.46 -11.79
CA ILE A 138 4.20 -19.91 -10.41
C ILE A 138 4.37 -21.43 -10.28
N ILE A 139 3.95 -22.22 -11.27
CA ILE A 139 4.05 -23.68 -11.22
C ILE A 139 5.53 -24.13 -11.18
N PRO A 140 6.40 -23.73 -12.13
CA PRO A 140 7.82 -24.07 -12.04
C PRO A 140 8.49 -23.51 -10.78
N LEU A 141 8.13 -22.30 -10.37
CA LEU A 141 8.67 -21.69 -9.15
C LEU A 141 8.35 -22.50 -7.89
N GLN A 142 7.22 -23.20 -7.87
CA GLN A 142 6.85 -24.05 -6.73
C GLN A 142 7.82 -25.24 -6.55
N GLU A 143 8.35 -25.80 -7.65
CA GLU A 143 9.33 -26.89 -7.59
C GLU A 143 10.63 -26.43 -6.93
N PHE A 144 11.15 -25.28 -7.35
CA PHE A 144 12.32 -24.65 -6.73
C PHE A 144 12.06 -24.25 -5.27
N PHE A 145 10.87 -23.73 -4.97
CA PHE A 145 10.53 -23.32 -3.61
C PHE A 145 10.58 -24.50 -2.64
N ARG A 146 10.05 -25.67 -3.04
CA ARG A 146 10.06 -26.90 -2.24
C ARG A 146 11.47 -27.40 -1.93
N GLN A 147 12.41 -27.20 -2.84
CA GLN A 147 13.81 -27.59 -2.68
C GLN A 147 14.66 -26.53 -1.97
N SER A 148 14.12 -25.32 -1.75
CA SER A 148 14.85 -24.24 -1.12
C SER A 148 14.85 -24.34 0.40
N ILE A 149 15.85 -23.71 1.03
CA ILE A 149 15.89 -23.51 2.49
C ILE A 149 14.73 -22.64 3.04
N ARG A 150 13.83 -22.12 2.19
CA ARG A 150 12.69 -21.30 2.59
C ARG A 150 11.49 -22.10 3.08
N THR A 151 11.50 -23.42 2.93
CA THR A 151 10.47 -24.33 3.48
C THR A 151 10.70 -24.72 4.93
N PHE A 152 11.86 -24.37 5.50
CA PHE A 152 12.14 -24.64 6.91
C PHE A 152 11.17 -23.85 7.80
N ASN A 153 10.53 -24.56 8.72
CA ASN A 153 9.71 -23.95 9.76
C ASN A 153 10.62 -23.29 10.78
N PHE A 154 10.83 -21.99 10.62
CA PHE A 154 11.57 -21.21 11.60
C PHE A 154 10.68 -20.86 12.80
N PRO A 155 11.27 -20.76 14.01
CA PRO A 155 10.55 -20.26 15.16
C PRO A 155 10.18 -18.78 14.93
N TYR A 156 9.12 -18.33 15.61
CA TYR A 156 8.57 -16.99 15.42
C TYR A 156 9.62 -15.86 15.55
N SER A 157 10.64 -16.02 16.40
CA SER A 157 11.74 -15.06 16.57
C SER A 157 12.48 -14.73 15.27
N TRP A 158 12.51 -15.64 14.30
CA TRP A 158 13.09 -15.40 12.97
C TRP A 158 12.15 -14.63 12.04
N ASN A 159 10.84 -14.83 12.20
CA ASN A 159 9.82 -14.12 11.42
C ASN A 159 9.63 -12.69 11.94
N SER A 160 9.75 -12.49 13.25
CA SER A 160 9.68 -11.18 13.91
C SER A 160 11.02 -10.46 14.00
N TYR A 161 12.10 -11.07 13.51
CA TYR A 161 13.40 -10.39 13.40
C TYR A 161 13.26 -9.07 12.64
N GLY A 162 13.88 -8.03 13.18
CA GLY A 162 13.82 -6.68 12.61
C GLY A 162 12.48 -5.98 12.78
N SER A 163 11.63 -6.40 13.71
CA SER A 163 10.41 -5.65 14.04
C SER A 163 10.71 -4.20 14.37
N LEU A 164 9.84 -3.29 13.93
CA LEU A 164 9.94 -1.88 14.30
C LEU A 164 9.83 -1.72 15.81
N THR A 165 10.58 -0.77 16.35
CA THR A 165 10.40 -0.33 17.73
C THR A 165 9.46 0.87 17.75
N ILE A 166 8.93 1.21 18.93
CA ILE A 166 8.15 2.44 19.09
C ILE A 166 8.98 3.68 18.70
N ALA A 167 10.30 3.65 18.95
CA ALA A 167 11.21 4.70 18.53
C ALA A 167 11.30 4.85 16.99
N SER A 168 11.06 3.78 16.22
CA SER A 168 11.01 3.84 14.75
C SER A 168 9.94 4.79 14.24
N LEU A 169 8.88 5.07 15.00
CA LEU A 169 7.84 6.04 14.60
C LEU A 169 8.39 7.47 14.45
N LYS A 170 9.53 7.79 15.09
CA LYS A 170 10.22 9.07 14.89
C LYS A 170 10.67 9.28 13.44
N GLN A 171 10.79 8.20 12.65
CA GLN A 171 11.12 8.27 11.22
C GLN A 171 10.02 8.91 10.35
N PHE A 172 8.79 9.05 10.85
CA PHE A 172 7.77 9.87 10.17
C PHE A 172 8.16 11.36 10.13
N LEU A 173 8.93 11.83 11.11
CA LEU A 173 9.35 13.22 11.23
C LEU A 173 10.81 13.42 10.83
N ASN A 174 11.71 12.58 11.33
CA ASN A 174 13.12 12.58 10.95
C ASN A 174 13.46 11.25 10.27
N PRO A 175 13.48 11.18 8.93
CA PRO A 175 13.70 9.93 8.22
C PRO A 175 15.05 9.26 8.55
N PHE A 176 16.04 10.03 9.01
CA PHE A 176 17.38 9.55 9.38
C PHE A 176 17.56 9.48 10.91
N PHE A 177 16.48 9.30 11.68
CA PHE A 177 16.55 9.22 13.14
C PHE A 177 17.54 8.16 13.63
N PHE A 178 17.66 7.04 12.91
CA PHE A 178 18.61 5.97 13.21
C PHE A 178 19.85 5.99 12.30
N GLY A 179 20.20 7.15 11.75
CA GLY A 179 21.21 7.27 10.70
C GLY A 179 20.64 6.98 9.31
N ASP A 180 21.56 6.88 8.35
CA ASP A 180 21.30 6.67 6.92
C ASP A 180 21.76 5.28 6.46
N GLN A 181 21.84 5.06 5.15
CA GLN A 181 22.30 3.81 4.56
C GLN A 181 23.73 3.38 4.96
N ILE A 182 24.56 4.29 5.49
CA ILE A 182 25.95 4.03 5.89
C ILE A 182 26.07 3.95 7.43
N SER A 183 25.42 4.87 8.13
CA SER A 183 25.53 5.08 9.59
C SER A 183 24.41 4.43 10.41
N TYR A 184 23.67 3.51 9.79
CA TYR A 184 22.48 2.90 10.38
C TYR A 184 22.77 2.19 11.71
N HIS A 185 22.06 2.61 12.75
CA HIS A 185 22.14 2.02 14.10
C HIS A 185 20.75 1.67 14.66
N GLY A 186 19.75 1.56 13.78
CA GLY A 186 18.39 1.18 14.13
C GLY A 186 18.20 -0.34 14.22
N PRO A 187 16.94 -0.81 14.30
CA PRO A 187 16.64 -2.24 14.34
C PRO A 187 17.18 -2.96 13.07
N PRO A 188 17.69 -4.19 13.21
CA PRO A 188 18.31 -4.89 12.09
C PRO A 188 17.28 -5.27 11.00
N PRO A 189 17.67 -5.60 9.76
CA PRO A 189 19.06 -5.81 9.32
C PRO A 189 19.74 -4.55 8.81
N ASN A 190 18.99 -3.58 8.28
CA ASN A 190 19.53 -2.38 7.67
C ASN A 190 18.45 -1.30 7.50
N PHE A 191 18.90 -0.11 7.12
CA PHE A 191 18.05 1.04 6.82
C PHE A 191 17.00 0.75 5.73
N ALA A 192 17.35 0.02 4.67
CA ALA A 192 16.47 -0.21 3.52
C ALA A 192 15.22 -1.04 3.85
N GLU A 193 15.28 -1.91 4.86
CA GLU A 193 14.09 -2.61 5.37
C GLU A 193 13.22 -1.69 6.25
N HIS A 194 13.75 -0.59 6.78
CA HIS A 194 13.13 0.28 7.79
C HIS A 194 12.72 1.65 7.28
N ALA A 195 13.01 1.99 6.03
CA ALA A 195 12.68 3.28 5.45
C ALA A 195 11.22 3.34 4.97
N PHE A 196 10.44 4.28 5.50
CA PHE A 196 9.02 4.46 5.15
C PHE A 196 8.57 5.93 5.15
N PHE A 197 9.51 6.87 4.99
CA PHE A 197 9.21 8.29 4.97
C PHE A 197 8.24 8.68 3.86
N VAL A 198 7.28 9.55 4.17
CA VAL A 198 6.22 10.04 3.25
C VAL A 198 6.10 11.57 3.24
N GLY A 199 7.11 12.28 3.76
CA GLY A 199 7.12 13.75 3.87
C GLY A 199 6.50 14.26 5.17
N ARG A 200 7.19 15.15 5.89
CA ARG A 200 6.69 15.77 7.12
C ARG A 200 5.46 16.61 6.84
N VAL A 201 5.48 17.38 5.75
CA VAL A 201 4.35 18.23 5.35
C VAL A 201 3.13 17.36 5.03
N GLY A 202 3.34 16.21 4.40
CA GLY A 202 2.31 15.20 4.14
C GLY A 202 1.72 14.63 5.43
N VAL A 203 2.54 14.28 6.41
CA VAL A 203 2.10 13.77 7.72
C VAL A 203 1.25 14.82 8.47
N VAL A 204 1.71 16.07 8.54
CA VAL A 204 0.95 17.18 9.17
C VAL A 204 -0.40 17.38 8.47
N LEU A 205 -0.41 17.33 7.13
CA LEU A 205 -1.62 17.42 6.33
C LEU A 205 -2.62 16.30 6.66
N ILE A 206 -2.14 15.05 6.80
CA ILE A 206 -2.97 13.90 7.16
C ILE A 206 -3.59 14.11 8.54
N ILE A 207 -2.80 14.51 9.54
CA ILE A 207 -3.28 14.76 10.90
C ILE A 207 -4.41 15.80 10.87
N PHE A 208 -4.16 16.94 10.24
CA PHE A 208 -5.15 18.00 10.11
C PHE A 208 -6.42 17.55 9.35
N PHE A 209 -6.23 16.81 8.26
CA PHE A 209 -7.32 16.26 7.45
C PHE A 209 -8.19 15.29 8.26
N LEU A 210 -7.57 14.33 8.97
CA LEU A 210 -8.27 13.34 9.79
C LEU A 210 -8.99 13.99 10.97
N LEU A 211 -8.37 14.94 11.67
CA LEU A 211 -9.01 15.66 12.78
C LEU A 211 -10.28 16.40 12.32
N ARG A 212 -10.25 17.06 11.16
CA ARG A 212 -11.44 17.72 10.58
C ARG A 212 -12.49 16.73 10.06
N ARG A 213 -12.07 15.51 9.72
CA ARG A 213 -12.93 14.47 9.15
C ARG A 213 -13.46 13.49 10.18
N LEU A 214 -12.97 13.47 11.42
CA LEU A 214 -13.33 12.48 12.45
C LEU A 214 -14.86 12.20 12.51
N PRO A 215 -15.74 13.21 12.59
CA PRO A 215 -17.19 13.00 12.67
C PRO A 215 -17.83 12.44 11.39
N ARG A 216 -17.10 12.48 10.27
CA ARG A 216 -17.56 12.08 8.93
C ARG A 216 -16.74 10.92 8.36
N LEU A 217 -15.82 10.33 9.11
CA LEU A 217 -15.03 9.16 8.70
C LEU A 217 -15.91 7.98 8.28
N PRO A 218 -17.00 7.63 9.01
CA PRO A 218 -17.90 6.55 8.60
C PRO A 218 -18.58 6.75 7.25
N ARG A 219 -18.51 7.96 6.67
CA ARG A 219 -19.10 8.29 5.37
C ARG A 219 -18.08 8.32 4.23
N SER A 220 -16.81 7.96 4.48
CA SER A 220 -15.74 8.01 3.49
C SER A 220 -14.97 6.67 3.41
N PRO A 221 -15.47 5.70 2.62
CA PRO A 221 -14.93 4.35 2.58
C PRO A 221 -13.49 4.32 2.08
N MET A 222 -13.10 5.23 1.19
CA MET A 222 -11.72 5.31 0.69
C MET A 222 -10.75 5.87 1.73
N VAL A 223 -11.17 6.87 2.53
CA VAL A 223 -10.35 7.38 3.65
C VAL A 223 -10.16 6.28 4.69
N LEU A 224 -11.24 5.55 5.02
CA LEU A 224 -11.15 4.39 5.91
C LEU A 224 -10.29 3.29 5.31
N ALA A 225 -10.41 3.00 4.01
CA ALA A 225 -9.60 1.97 3.38
C ALA A 225 -8.10 2.30 3.45
N PHE A 226 -7.69 3.49 3.03
CA PHE A 226 -6.29 3.90 3.12
C PHE A 226 -5.79 3.97 4.56
N GLY A 227 -6.61 4.49 5.48
CA GLY A 227 -6.29 4.51 6.91
C GLY A 227 -6.12 3.11 7.51
N CYS A 228 -7.03 2.19 7.23
CA CYS A 228 -6.96 0.79 7.69
C CYS A 228 -5.76 0.05 7.08
N VAL A 229 -5.44 0.28 5.80
CA VAL A 229 -4.27 -0.32 5.15
C VAL A 229 -2.98 0.19 5.80
N ALA A 230 -2.85 1.50 6.01
CA ALA A 230 -1.68 2.06 6.68
C ALA A 230 -1.55 1.59 8.12
N PHE A 231 -2.66 1.61 8.87
CA PHE A 231 -2.70 1.15 10.26
C PHE A 231 -2.32 -0.33 10.38
N PHE A 232 -2.92 -1.20 9.55
CA PHE A 232 -2.60 -2.62 9.54
C PHE A 232 -1.12 -2.85 9.21
N GLY A 233 -0.59 -2.19 8.19
CA GLY A 233 0.82 -2.29 7.82
C GLY A 233 1.74 -1.92 8.98
N LEU A 234 1.49 -0.78 9.61
CA LEU A 234 2.29 -0.31 10.75
C LEU A 234 2.21 -1.26 11.94
N TRP A 235 1.00 -1.75 12.26
CA TRP A 235 0.77 -2.65 13.38
C TRP A 235 1.50 -3.98 13.21
N ILE A 236 1.44 -4.57 12.02
CA ILE A 236 2.20 -5.80 11.72
C ILE A 236 3.69 -5.54 11.75
N SER A 237 4.16 -4.40 11.24
CA SER A 237 5.59 -4.06 11.24
C SER A 237 6.18 -3.88 12.64
N LEU A 238 5.38 -3.55 13.66
CA LEU A 238 5.80 -3.51 15.06
C LEU A 238 6.01 -4.92 15.67
N GLY A 239 5.38 -5.95 15.12
CA GLY A 239 5.54 -7.34 15.58
C GLY A 239 5.37 -7.49 17.11
N PRO A 240 6.33 -8.11 17.82
CA PRO A 240 6.30 -8.26 19.28
C PRO A 240 6.31 -6.94 20.07
N ASN A 241 6.71 -5.83 19.45
CA ASN A 241 6.72 -4.51 20.09
C ASN A 241 5.36 -3.81 20.02
N ALA A 242 4.37 -4.39 19.33
CA ALA A 242 3.00 -3.89 19.33
C ALA A 242 2.31 -4.22 20.67
N PRO A 243 1.31 -3.43 21.12
CA PRO A 243 0.52 -3.76 22.31
C PRO A 243 -0.14 -5.14 22.25
N ILE A 244 -0.53 -5.56 21.04
CA ILE A 244 -1.02 -6.91 20.74
C ILE A 244 -0.23 -7.40 19.54
N ASP A 245 0.48 -8.51 19.69
CA ASP A 245 1.28 -9.12 18.63
C ASP A 245 0.41 -9.81 17.57
N LEU A 246 -0.19 -8.99 16.70
CA LEU A 246 -1.01 -9.46 15.59
C LEU A 246 -0.18 -10.26 14.57
N GLN A 247 1.12 -9.99 14.48
CA GLN A 247 2.01 -10.74 13.61
C GLN A 247 2.12 -12.19 14.09
N TYR A 248 2.30 -12.42 15.39
CA TYR A 248 2.31 -13.76 15.97
C TYR A 248 1.00 -14.51 15.74
N LEU A 249 -0.14 -13.82 15.90
CA LEU A 249 -1.46 -14.41 15.63
C LEU A 249 -1.59 -14.86 14.17
N LEU A 250 -1.18 -14.02 13.23
CA LEU A 250 -1.21 -14.35 11.80
C LEU A 250 -0.20 -15.44 11.45
N TRP A 251 0.99 -15.45 12.04
CA TRP A 251 1.97 -16.51 11.88
C TRP A 251 1.43 -17.88 12.33
N LYS A 252 0.64 -17.91 13.42
CA LYS A 252 0.03 -19.14 13.93
C LYS A 252 -1.09 -19.65 13.01
N ILE A 253 -1.99 -18.75 12.56
CA ILE A 253 -3.25 -19.10 11.89
C ILE A 253 -3.12 -19.15 10.36
N VAL A 254 -2.38 -18.22 9.76
CA VAL A 254 -2.30 -18.06 8.30
C VAL A 254 -1.00 -18.69 7.79
N PRO A 255 -1.05 -19.83 7.06
CA PRO A 255 0.16 -20.57 6.67
C PRO A 255 1.19 -19.71 5.92
N MET A 256 0.74 -18.75 5.10
CA MET A 256 1.62 -17.87 4.34
C MET A 256 2.51 -16.98 5.23
N TYR A 257 2.02 -16.56 6.40
CA TYR A 257 2.79 -15.71 7.32
C TYR A 257 3.98 -16.43 7.95
N ARG A 258 4.02 -17.77 7.92
CA ARG A 258 5.16 -18.57 8.40
C ARG A 258 6.39 -18.40 7.51
N TYR A 259 6.19 -18.03 6.24
CA TYR A 259 7.27 -17.82 5.27
C TYR A 259 7.65 -16.34 5.13
N LEU A 260 6.92 -15.44 5.78
CA LEU A 260 7.21 -14.01 5.78
C LEU A 260 8.17 -13.66 6.91
N ARG A 261 9.35 -13.21 6.50
CA ARG A 261 10.36 -12.63 7.40
C ARG A 261 10.33 -11.12 7.28
N LEU A 262 10.87 -10.45 8.29
CA LEU A 262 11.03 -8.99 8.34
C LEU A 262 9.66 -8.29 8.31
N PRO A 263 9.04 -8.12 9.48
CA PRO A 263 7.76 -7.42 9.61
C PRO A 263 7.73 -6.02 8.97
N PRO A 264 8.83 -5.23 8.98
CA PRO A 264 8.91 -3.97 8.26
C PRO A 264 8.58 -4.05 6.76
N ARG A 265 8.59 -5.21 6.12
CA ARG A 265 8.14 -5.31 4.72
C ARG A 265 6.67 -4.90 4.52
N HIS A 266 5.85 -4.89 5.57
CA HIS A 266 4.49 -4.36 5.53
C HIS A 266 4.45 -2.82 5.46
N LEU A 267 5.58 -2.13 5.60
CA LEU A 267 5.69 -0.67 5.46
C LEU A 267 5.27 -0.17 4.07
N ILE A 268 5.31 -1.00 3.03
CA ILE A 268 4.71 -0.65 1.74
C ILE A 268 3.22 -0.31 1.86
N LEU A 269 2.49 -0.97 2.78
CA LEU A 269 1.09 -0.68 3.07
C LEU A 269 0.94 0.67 3.77
N VAL A 270 1.87 1.00 4.66
CA VAL A 270 1.94 2.31 5.33
C VAL A 270 2.13 3.40 4.28
N VAL A 271 3.15 3.28 3.44
CA VAL A 271 3.44 4.22 2.36
C VAL A 271 2.24 4.36 1.41
N PHE A 272 1.66 3.25 0.96
CA PHE A 272 0.51 3.25 0.07
C PHE A 272 -0.71 3.96 0.70
N GLY A 273 -1.05 3.61 1.94
CA GLY A 273 -2.17 4.19 2.65
C GLY A 273 -1.99 5.69 2.92
N LEU A 274 -0.83 6.09 3.46
CA LEU A 274 -0.54 7.50 3.75
C LEU A 274 -0.47 8.35 2.47
N SER A 275 0.11 7.84 1.39
CA SER A 275 0.14 8.55 0.10
C SER A 275 -1.27 8.81 -0.44
N GLY A 276 -2.16 7.81 -0.34
CA GLY A 276 -3.58 7.98 -0.70
C GLY A 276 -4.30 9.01 0.18
N LEU A 277 -4.03 9.02 1.49
CA LEU A 277 -4.59 10.02 2.41
C LEU A 277 -4.08 11.43 2.14
N ILE A 278 -2.79 11.60 1.81
CA ILE A 278 -2.21 12.90 1.42
C ILE A 278 -2.94 13.46 0.19
N GLY A 279 -3.12 12.62 -0.85
CA GLY A 279 -3.84 13.03 -2.06
C GLY A 279 -5.30 13.43 -1.77
N LEU A 280 -6.02 12.65 -0.97
CA LEU A 280 -7.40 12.97 -0.56
C LEU A 280 -7.49 14.20 0.35
N GLY A 281 -6.47 14.44 1.18
CA GLY A 281 -6.36 15.61 2.04
C GLY A 281 -6.17 16.91 1.25
N LEU A 282 -5.30 16.89 0.23
CA LEU A 282 -5.03 18.05 -0.63
C LEU A 282 -6.25 18.57 -1.38
N GLN A 283 -7.18 17.67 -1.74
CA GLN A 283 -8.43 18.03 -2.43
C GLN A 283 -9.40 18.85 -1.58
N ARG A 284 -9.10 19.08 -0.29
CA ARG A 284 -9.96 19.84 0.64
C ARG A 284 -9.71 21.33 0.69
N PHE A 285 -8.59 21.77 0.15
CA PHE A 285 -8.23 23.18 0.15
C PHE A 285 -8.61 23.84 -1.16
N ASN A 286 -8.61 25.18 -1.17
CA ASN A 286 -8.76 25.91 -2.42
C ASN A 286 -7.54 25.68 -3.31
N LYS A 287 -7.73 25.78 -4.63
CA LYS A 287 -6.69 25.49 -5.63
C LYS A 287 -5.32 26.15 -5.36
N PRO A 288 -5.22 27.46 -5.04
CA PRO A 288 -3.91 28.08 -4.82
C PRO A 288 -3.18 27.49 -3.61
N PHE A 289 -3.90 27.23 -2.51
CA PHE A 289 -3.29 26.66 -1.32
C PHE A 289 -2.93 25.18 -1.51
N SER A 290 -3.77 24.39 -2.19
CA SER A 290 -3.43 23.03 -2.59
C SER A 290 -2.17 22.99 -3.44
N PHE A 291 -1.97 23.95 -4.35
CA PHE A 291 -0.77 24.05 -5.18
C PHE A 291 0.48 24.38 -4.35
N LEU A 292 0.37 25.32 -3.42
CA LEU A 292 1.46 25.65 -2.50
C LEU A 292 1.89 24.44 -1.66
N ILE A 293 0.94 23.73 -1.03
CA ILE A 293 1.25 22.52 -0.25
C ILE A 293 1.85 21.44 -1.14
N ALA A 294 1.30 21.24 -2.34
CA ALA A 294 1.82 20.29 -3.31
C ALA A 294 3.28 20.57 -3.67
N LEU A 295 3.65 21.85 -3.85
CA LEU A 295 5.02 22.27 -4.12
C LEU A 295 5.96 21.93 -2.95
N PHE A 296 5.56 22.24 -1.72
CA PHE A 296 6.34 21.92 -0.53
C PHE A 296 6.55 20.40 -0.35
N ILE A 297 5.48 19.60 -0.50
CA ILE A 297 5.58 18.13 -0.42
C ILE A 297 6.50 17.61 -1.53
N SER A 298 6.33 18.09 -2.77
CA SER A 298 7.15 17.62 -3.90
C SER A 298 8.62 17.97 -3.70
N ALA A 299 8.93 19.19 -3.26
CA ALA A 299 10.30 19.62 -2.96
C ALA A 299 10.91 18.79 -1.83
N GLU A 300 10.16 18.54 -0.74
CA GLU A 300 10.61 17.70 0.37
C GLU A 300 10.93 16.27 -0.10
N MET A 301 10.04 15.65 -0.87
CA MET A 301 10.22 14.29 -1.36
C MET A 301 11.39 14.17 -2.35
N ILE A 302 11.59 15.17 -3.21
CA ILE A 302 12.72 15.20 -4.15
C ILE A 302 14.05 15.37 -3.40
N LEU A 303 14.11 16.29 -2.43
CA LEU A 303 15.31 16.50 -1.62
C LEU A 303 15.65 15.26 -0.79
N TYR A 304 14.64 14.61 -0.23
CA TYR A 304 14.81 13.34 0.48
C TYR A 304 15.32 12.23 -0.46
N ALA A 305 14.68 12.01 -1.60
CA ALA A 305 15.06 10.95 -2.54
C ALA A 305 16.46 11.15 -3.12
N ARG A 306 16.90 12.41 -3.30
CA ARG A 306 18.26 12.75 -3.75
C ARG A 306 19.35 12.21 -2.82
N HIS A 307 19.07 11.99 -1.54
CA HIS A 307 20.04 11.43 -0.61
C HIS A 307 20.48 9.98 -0.94
N PHE A 308 19.74 9.30 -1.82
CA PHE A 308 19.95 7.89 -2.19
C PHE A 308 20.58 7.70 -3.59
N ILE A 309 20.88 8.80 -4.30
CA ILE A 309 21.47 8.82 -5.65
C ILE A 309 22.85 9.49 -5.56
#